data_AF-A0A8K0UHQ7-F1
#
_entry.id   AF-A0A8K0UHQ7-F1
#
_cell.length_a   1.000
_cell.length_b   1.000
_cell.length_c   1.000
_cell.angle_alpha   90.00
_cell.angle_beta   90.00
_cell.angle_gamma   90.00
#
_symmetry.space_group_name_H-M   'P 1'
#
loop_
_entity.id
_entity.type
_entity.pdbx_description
1 polymer ?
#
loop_
_entity_poly.entity_id
_entity_poly.type
_entity_poly.pdbx_seq_one_letter_code
_entity_poly.pdbx_strand_id
1 'polypeptide(L)' 'LTKSFKPKDPANAAMIEEIVDHFSLNTEQERAFKIVANHVVEDSGDQLRMYIGGMAGTGKSQVIKAL' A
#
# COMPACT_ATOMS: atom_id res chain seq x y z
N LEU A 1 -10.18 9.15 9.89
CA LEU A 1 -9.53 8.46 8.74
C LEU A 1 -8.62 7.34 9.28
N THR A 2 -9.19 6.35 9.96
CA THR A 2 -8.49 5.32 10.73
C THR A 2 -8.95 3.92 10.30
N LYS A 3 -9.08 3.70 8.99
CA LYS A 3 -9.31 2.34 8.48
C LYS A 3 -7.96 1.65 8.40
N SER A 4 -7.78 0.58 9.18
CA SER A 4 -6.64 -0.31 9.06
C SER A 4 -6.79 -1.12 7.77
N PHE A 5 -5.96 -0.83 6.77
CA PHE A 5 -5.90 -1.60 5.52
C PHE A 5 -5.08 -2.85 5.77
N LYS A 6 -5.77 -3.93 6.12
CA LYS A 6 -5.20 -5.24 6.39
C LYS A 6 -6.10 -6.30 5.73
N PRO A 7 -5.54 -7.19 4.89
CA PRO A 7 -6.32 -8.22 4.25
C PRO A 7 -6.78 -9.28 5.26
N LYS A 8 -7.88 -9.96 4.93
CA LYS A 8 -8.47 -11.04 5.73
C LYS A 8 -7.61 -12.30 5.71
N ASP A 9 -7.01 -12.59 4.55
CA ASP A 9 -6.11 -13.73 4.40
C ASP A 9 -4.75 -13.41 5.07
N PRO A 10 -4.34 -14.20 6.09
CA PRO A 10 -3.05 -13.99 6.75
C PRO A 10 -1.84 -14.17 5.82
N ALA A 11 -1.94 -14.96 4.75
CA ALA A 11 -0.86 -15.09 3.77
C ALA A 11 -0.66 -13.79 2.99
N ASN A 12 -1.75 -13.15 2.55
CA ASN A 12 -1.69 -11.83 1.90
C ASN A 12 -1.19 -10.76 2.88
N ALA A 13 -1.56 -10.83 4.16
CA ALA A 13 -1.05 -9.91 5.16
C ALA A 13 0.47 -10.05 5.32
N ALA A 14 0.99 -11.27 5.41
CA ALA A 14 2.42 -11.52 5.52
C ALA A 14 3.20 -11.04 4.28
N MET A 15 2.69 -11.31 3.08
CA MET A 15 3.28 -10.84 1.82
C MET A 15 3.33 -9.30 1.76
N ILE A 16 2.27 -8.61 2.18
CA ILE A 16 2.24 -7.14 2.22
C ILE A 16 3.31 -6.59 3.16
N GLU A 17 3.47 -7.16 4.37
CA GLU A 17 4.51 -6.71 5.30
C GLU A 17 5.92 -7.00 4.77
N GLU A 18 6.15 -8.15 4.12
CA GLU A 18 7.44 -8.47 3.49
C GLU A 18 7.83 -7.43 2.42
N ILE A 19 6.87 -6.97 1.61
CA ILE A 19 7.12 -5.92 0.61
C ILE A 19 7.43 -4.58 1.28
N VAL A 20 6.70 -4.20 2.33
CA VAL A 20 6.96 -2.97 3.10
C VAL A 20 8.40 -2.95 3.61
N ASP A 21 8.85 -4.07 4.18
CA ASP A 21 10.20 -4.21 4.71
C ASP A 21 11.25 -4.22 3.59
N HIS A 22 11.04 -5.02 2.53
CA HIS A 22 11.95 -5.14 1.39
C HIS A 22 12.21 -3.79 0.69
N PHE A 23 11.16 -2.97 0.53
CA PHE A 23 11.28 -1.65 -0.07
C PHE A 23 11.56 -0.53 0.95
N SER A 24 11.66 -0.87 2.23
CA SER A 24 11.93 0.05 3.35
C SER A 24 11.03 1.29 3.29
N LEU A 25 9.72 1.07 3.15
CA LEU A 25 8.75 2.14 3.00
C LEU A 25 8.64 2.94 4.30
N ASN A 26 8.61 4.27 4.21
CA ASN A 26 8.27 5.10 5.36
C ASN A 26 6.77 5.08 5.65
N THR A 27 6.33 5.63 6.78
CA THR A 27 4.93 5.57 7.23
C THR A 27 3.90 6.03 6.19
N GLU A 28 4.18 7.10 5.44
CA GLU A 28 3.23 7.61 4.43
C GLU A 28 3.25 6.75 3.15
N GLN A 29 4.42 6.24 2.77
CA GLN A 29 4.56 5.33 1.64
C GLN A 29 3.91 3.97 1.93
N GLU A 30 4.17 3.41 3.11
CA GLU A 30 3.56 2.18 3.62
C GLU A 30 2.03 2.31 3.62
N ARG A 31 1.51 3.42 4.14
CA ARG A 31 0.07 3.68 4.14
C ARG A 31 -0.49 3.70 2.72
N ALA A 32 0.18 4.39 1.80
CA ALA A 32 -0.27 4.46 0.42
C ALA A 32 -0.24 3.07 -0.25
N PHE A 33 0.83 2.32 -0.04
CA PHE A 33 1.01 0.96 -0.52
C PHE A 33 -0.07 0.02 0.04
N LYS A 34 -0.30 0.00 1.36
CA LYS A 34 -1.30 -0.87 2.01
C LYS A 34 -2.72 -0.62 1.51
N ILE A 35 -3.07 0.62 1.13
CA ILE A 35 -4.38 0.91 0.50
C ILE A 35 -4.52 0.18 -0.84
N VAL A 36 -3.50 0.30 -1.71
CA VAL A 36 -3.51 -0.32 -3.03
C VAL A 36 -3.41 -1.84 -2.92
N ALA A 37 -2.46 -2.36 -2.14
CA ALA A 37 -2.26 -3.79 -1.96
C ALA A 37 -3.50 -4.47 -1.36
N ASN A 38 -4.12 -3.86 -0.34
CA ASN A 38 -5.36 -4.38 0.23
C ASN A 38 -6.51 -4.37 -0.79
N HIS A 39 -6.59 -3.35 -1.65
CA HIS A 39 -7.60 -3.30 -2.71
C HIS A 39 -7.40 -4.41 -3.75
N VAL A 40 -6.15 -4.71 -4.11
CA VAL A 40 -5.80 -5.78 -5.06
C VAL A 40 -6.19 -7.16 -4.54
N VAL A 41 -5.95 -7.44 -3.25
CA VAL A 41 -6.15 -8.80 -2.70
C VAL A 41 -7.56 -9.07 -2.15
N GLU A 42 -8.34 -8.04 -1.84
CA GLU A 42 -9.71 -8.19 -1.27
C GLU A 42 -10.83 -8.08 -2.31
N ASP A 43 -10.49 -7.92 -3.60
CA ASP A 43 -11.41 -7.76 -4.75
C ASP A 43 -12.69 -6.99 -4.39
N SER A 44 -12.55 -5.69 -4.11
CA SER A 44 -13.65 -4.89 -3.55
C SER A 44 -14.73 -4.48 -4.55
N GLY A 45 -14.74 -5.02 -5.77
CA GLY A 45 -15.73 -4.77 -6.83
C GLY A 45 -15.70 -3.38 -7.46
N ASP A 46 -15.32 -2.35 -6.71
CA ASP A 46 -15.23 -0.95 -7.15
C ASP A 46 -13.79 -0.56 -7.49
N GLN A 47 -13.59 0.17 -8.58
CA GLN A 47 -12.27 0.69 -8.97
C GLN A 47 -11.67 1.65 -7.91
N LEU A 48 -10.46 1.38 -7.43
CA LEU A 48 -9.72 2.32 -6.59
C LEU A 48 -9.20 3.52 -7.41
N ARG A 49 -9.75 4.70 -7.14
CA ARG A 49 -9.28 5.98 -7.68
C ARG A 49 -8.40 6.69 -6.65
N MET A 50 -7.08 6.52 -6.77
CA MET A 50 -6.11 7.06 -5.82
C MET A 50 -5.18 8.08 -6.48
N TYR A 51 -4.98 9.22 -5.82
CA TYR A 51 -3.98 10.23 -6.17
C TYR A 51 -2.86 10.24 -5.12
N ILE A 52 -1.62 9.96 -5.55
CA ILE A 52 -0.44 10.00 -4.68
C ILE A 52 0.28 11.34 -4.90
N GLY A 53 -0.10 12.33 -4.09
CA GLY A 53 0.51 13.66 -4.07
C GLY A 53 1.65 13.81 -3.06
N GLY A 54 2.39 14.92 -3.16
CA GLY A 54 3.43 15.29 -2.19
C GLY A 54 4.63 16.00 -2.81
N MET A 55 5.44 16.64 -1.97
CA MET A 55 6.65 17.38 -2.36
C MET A 55 7.61 16.54 -3.24
N ALA A 56 8.39 17.18 -4.10
CA ALA A 56 9.45 16.49 -4.83
C ALA A 56 10.44 15.82 -3.86
N GLY A 57 10.98 14.66 -4.23
CA GLY A 57 11.95 13.94 -3.39
C GLY A 57 11.36 13.07 -2.27
N THR A 58 10.04 13.08 -2.02
CA THR A 58 9.42 12.26 -0.95
C THR A 58 9.25 10.78 -1.29
N GLY A 59 9.85 10.32 -2.39
CA GLY A 59 9.82 8.91 -2.77
C GLY A 59 8.45 8.39 -3.21
N LYS A 60 7.57 9.21 -3.79
CA LYS A 60 6.31 8.75 -4.39
C LYS A 60 6.52 7.57 -5.36
N SER A 61 7.60 7.62 -6.16
CA SER A 61 7.99 6.54 -7.06
C SER A 61 8.38 5.24 -6.33
N GLN A 62 8.79 5.30 -5.07
CA GLN A 62 9.07 4.11 -4.25
C GLN A 62 7.79 3.31 -3.99
N VAL A 63 6.66 3.99 -3.77
CA VAL A 63 5.35 3.33 -3.61
C VAL A 63 4.99 2.55 -4.87
N ILE A 64 5.22 3.13 -6.05
CA ILE A 64 4.92 2.48 -7.34
C ILE A 64 5.87 1.30 -7.61
N LYS A 65 7.14 1.37 -7.18
CA LYS A 65 8.09 0.26 -7.33
C LYS A 65 7.75 -0.96 -6.47
N ALA A 66 7.04 -0.74 -5.37
CA ALA A 66 6.65 -1.80 -4.44
C ALA A 66 5.37 -2.53 -4.88
N LEU A 67 4.63 -2.02 -5.87
CA LEU A 67 3.46 -2.66 -6.49
C LEU A 67 3.89 -3.69 -7.53
#